data_AF-A0A9D9HMQ4-F1
#
_entry.id   AF-A0A9D9HMQ4-F1
#
_cell.length_a   1.000
_cell.length_b   1.000
_cell.length_c   1.000
_cell.angle_alpha   90.00
_cell.angle_beta   90.00
_cell.angle_gamma   90.00
#
_symmetry.space_group_name_H-M   'P 1'
#
loop_
_entity.id
_entity.type
_entity.pdbx_description
1 polymer ?
#
loop_
_entity_poly.entity_id
_entity_poly.type
_entity_poly.pdbx_seq_one_letter_code
_entity_poly.pdbx_strand_id
1 'polypeptide(L)' 'MDIEGSEKFALEGSKRLIKNNSVLAVSVYHLAEDIWKIPLIIMNLNPNYKFFLRHYSDINTETVLYCIPKSGF' A
#
# COMPACT_ATOMS: atom_id res chain seq x y z
N MET A 1 -3.14 -5.21 4.91
CA MET A 1 -2.13 -6.19 4.48
C MET A 1 -0.91 -5.92 5.32
N ASP A 2 -0.50 -6.93 6.07
CA ASP A 2 0.50 -6.85 7.12
C ASP A 2 1.18 -8.22 7.20
N ILE A 3 2.36 -8.36 6.60
CA ILE A 3 3.00 -9.66 6.34
C ILE A 3 4.52 -9.60 6.55
N GLU A 4 4.95 -8.84 7.56
CA GLU A 4 6.30 -8.87 8.12
C GLU A 4 7.41 -8.70 7.06
N GLY A 5 7.29 -7.69 6.19
CA GLY A 5 8.28 -7.33 5.17
C GLY A 5 8.07 -8.00 3.79
N SER A 6 7.05 -8.86 3.66
CA SER A 6 6.72 -9.53 2.40
C SER A 6 5.75 -8.74 1.51
N GLU A 7 5.38 -7.50 1.87
CA GLU A 7 4.33 -6.69 1.24
C GLU A 7 4.56 -6.56 -0.27
N LYS A 8 5.80 -6.34 -0.70
CA LYS A 8 6.18 -6.21 -2.12
C LYS A 8 5.81 -7.46 -2.94
N PHE A 9 6.02 -8.66 -2.38
CA PHE A 9 5.68 -9.91 -3.06
C PHE A 9 4.17 -10.13 -3.12
N ALA A 10 3.45 -9.77 -2.06
CA ALA A 10 1.98 -9.85 -2.05
C ALA A 10 1.34 -8.84 -3.01
N LEU A 11 1.92 -7.65 -3.17
CA LEU A 11 1.50 -6.68 -4.19
C LEU A 11 1.68 -7.24 -5.61
N GLU A 12 2.81 -7.90 -5.89
CA GLU A 12 3.02 -8.54 -7.20
C GLU A 12 2.00 -9.67 -7.44
N GLY A 13 1.73 -10.51 -6.44
CA GLY A 13 0.72 -11.56 -6.51
C GLY A 13 -0.71 -11.02 -6.70
N SER A 14 -1.01 -9.84 -6.16
CA SER A 14 -2.33 -9.19 -6.21
C SER A 14 -2.49 -8.17 -7.34
N LYS A 15 -1.52 -8.05 -8.26
CA LYS A 15 -1.52 -7.04 -9.34
C LYS A 15 -2.81 -6.94 -10.16
N ARG A 16 -3.52 -8.06 -10.38
CA ARG A 16 -4.79 -8.06 -11.10
C ARG A 16 -5.89 -7.31 -10.34
N LEU A 17 -5.96 -7.47 -9.01
CA LEU A 17 -6.91 -6.78 -8.15
C LEU A 17 -6.59 -5.28 -8.09
N ILE A 18 -5.31 -4.94 -7.94
CA ILE A 18 -4.83 -3.55 -7.90
C ILE A 18 -5.17 -2.81 -9.20
N LYS A 19 -4.99 -3.46 -10.35
CA LYS A 19 -5.39 -2.94 -11.68
C LYS A 19 -6.90 -2.78 -11.83
N ASN A 20 -7.68 -3.60 -11.12
CA ASN A 20 -9.14 -3.56 -11.09
C ASN A 20 -9.69 -2.71 -9.93
N ASN A 21 -8.94 -1.69 -9.49
CA ASN A 21 -9.40 -0.69 -8.52
C ASN A 21 -9.82 -1.26 -7.15
N SER A 22 -9.13 -2.27 -6.63
CA SER A 22 -9.32 -2.71 -5.23
C SER A 22 -8.87 -1.63 -4.23
N VAL A 23 -9.65 -1.35 -3.19
CA VAL A 23 -9.17 -0.52 -2.06
C VAL A 23 -8.05 -1.25 -1.32
N LEU A 24 -6.95 -0.54 -1.03
CA LEU A 24 -5.79 -1.11 -0.34
C LEU A 24 -5.57 -0.43 1.01
N ALA A 25 -5.19 -1.22 2.00
CA ALA A 25 -4.60 -0.78 3.26
C ALA A 25 -3.36 -1.66 3.50
N VAL A 26 -2.17 -1.06 3.50
CA VAL A 26 -0.89 -1.77 3.49
C VAL A 26 -0.01 -1.20 4.60
N SER A 27 0.52 -2.04 5.48
CA SER A 27 1.53 -1.60 6.44
C SER A 27 2.81 -1.23 5.70
N VAL A 28 3.46 -0.16 6.13
CA VAL A 28 4.67 0.37 5.50
C VAL A 28 5.80 0.62 6.52
N TYR A 29 5.78 -0.14 7.62
CA TYR A 29 6.72 0.02 8.73
C TYR A 29 7.72 -1.14 8.90
N HIS A 30 7.54 -2.27 8.19
CA HIS A 30 8.41 -3.44 8.37
C HIS A 30 9.82 -3.23 7.87
N LEU A 31 9.98 -2.60 6.69
CA LEU A 31 11.27 -2.19 6.16
C LEU A 31 11.29 -0.67 5.99
N ALA A 32 12.42 -0.04 6.29
CA ALA A 32 12.60 1.40 6.12
C ALA A 32 12.28 1.88 4.69
N GLU A 33 12.45 1.01 3.70
CA GLU A 33 12.15 1.31 2.30
C GLU A 33 10.68 1.17 1.90
N ASP A 34 9.86 0.50 2.71
CA ASP A 34 8.47 0.21 2.37
C ASP A 34 7.65 1.49 2.22
N ILE A 35 7.94 2.52 3.03
CA ILE A 35 7.26 3.81 2.99
C ILE A 35 7.32 4.51 1.62
N TRP A 36 8.33 4.22 0.79
CA TRP A 36 8.45 4.81 -0.56
C TRP A 36 8.39 3.78 -1.69
N LYS A 37 8.86 2.54 -1.49
CA LYS A 37 8.78 1.51 -2.54
C LYS A 37 7.36 1.02 -2.77
N ILE A 38 6.59 0.77 -1.71
CA ILE A 38 5.22 0.29 -1.82
C ILE A 38 4.32 1.27 -2.59
N PRO A 39 4.26 2.58 -2.26
CA PRO A 39 3.45 3.50 -3.03
C PRO A 39 3.89 3.61 -4.50
N LEU A 40 5.21 3.56 -4.79
CA LEU A 40 5.71 3.55 -6.16
C LEU A 40 5.26 2.30 -6.95
N ILE A 41 5.32 1.11 -6.34
CA ILE A 41 4.84 -0.13 -6.96
C ILE A 41 3.36 -0.02 -7.29
N ILE A 42 2.54 0.41 -6.33
CA ILE A 42 1.09 0.55 -6.53
C ILE A 42 0.78 1.61 -7.60
N MET A 43 1.47 2.76 -7.58
CA MET A 43 1.31 3.83 -8.58
C MET A 43 1.66 3.35 -9.99
N ASN A 44 2.72 2.55 -10.14
CA ASN A 44 3.11 1.96 -11.42
C ASN A 44 2.11 0.91 -11.91
N LEU A 45 1.52 0.13 -10.99
CA LEU A 45 0.49 -0.86 -11.34
C LEU A 45 -0.83 -0.20 -11.74
N ASN A 46 -1.20 0.90 -11.07
CA ASN A 46 -2.41 1.66 -11.35
C ASN A 46 -2.27 3.13 -10.89
N PRO A 47 -2.17 4.11 -11.82
CA PRO A 47 -2.04 5.52 -11.47
C PRO A 47 -3.35 6.16 -10.99
N ASN A 48 -4.47 5.42 -10.96
CA ASN A 48 -5.80 5.91 -10.61
C ASN A 48 -6.11 5.86 -9.11
N TYR A 49 -5.10 5.77 -8.24
CA TYR A 49 -5.27 5.82 -6.79
C TYR A 49 -5.09 7.24 -6.22
N LYS A 50 -5.79 7.54 -5.13
CA LYS A 50 -5.42 8.55 -4.14
C LYS A 50 -4.75 7.84 -2.97
N PHE A 51 -3.61 8.35 -2.53
CA PHE A 51 -2.81 7.76 -1.47
C PHE A 51 -2.97 8.57 -0.19
N PHE A 52 -3.14 7.88 0.94
CA PHE A 52 -3.23 8.48 2.27
C PHE A 52 -2.34 7.71 3.22
N LEU A 53 -1.56 8.40 4.05
CA LEU A 53 -0.71 7.77 5.06
C LEU A 53 -1.25 8.11 6.44
N ARG A 54 -1.35 7.12 7.32
CA ARG A 54 -1.74 7.33 8.71
C ARG A 54 -0.87 6.50 9.65
N HIS A 55 -0.54 7.11 10.78
CA HIS A 55 0.21 6.49 11.86
C HIS A 55 -0.71 6.29 13.06
N TYR A 56 -0.63 5.13 13.71
CA TYR A 56 -1.57 4.73 14.76
C TYR A 56 -0.92 4.39 16.11
N SER A 57 0.39 4.54 16.25
CA SER A 57 1.10 4.32 17.52
C SER A 57 2.02 5.51 17.85
N ASP A 58 2.73 5.42 18.97
CA ASP A 58 3.77 6.39 19.36
C ASP A 58 5.19 5.84 19.08
N ILE A 59 5.29 4.68 18.42
CA ILE A 59 6.54 3.99 18.09
C ILE A 59 6.65 3.78 16.58
N ASN A 60 7.72 3.17 16.10
CA ASN A 60 7.99 3.01 14.67
C ASN A 60 7.16 1.93 13.94
N THR A 61 6.04 1.47 14.53
CA THR A 61 5.12 0.48 13.94
C THR A 61 3.76 1.12 13.64
N GLU A 62 2.80 0.34 13.13
CA GLU A 62 1.42 0.81 12.94
C GLU A 62 1.28 2.01 11.97
N THR A 63 2.20 2.11 11.00
CA THR A 63 2.08 3.06 9.88
C THR A 63 1.45 2.38 8.67
N VAL A 64 0.28 2.88 8.25
CA VAL A 64 -0.53 2.27 7.18
C VAL A 64 -0.71 3.24 6.02
N LEU A 65 -0.42 2.76 4.82
CA LEU A 65 -0.75 3.40 3.55
C LEU A 65 -2.11 2.90 3.06
N TYR A 66 -3.03 3.82 2.84
CA TYR A 66 -4.31 3.59 2.19
C TYR A 66 -4.27 4.04 0.73
N CYS A 67 -4.76 3.21 -0.18
CA CYS A 67 -4.88 3.54 -1.59
C CYS A 67 -6.35 3.40 -2.02
N ILE A 68 -6.99 4.53 -2.32
CA ILE A 68 -8.41 4.60 -2.71
C ILE A 68 -8.52 4.92 -4.21
N PRO A 69 -9.13 4.07 -5.04
CA PRO A 69 -9.29 4.37 -6.46
C PRO A 69 -10.20 5.58 -6.67
N LYS A 70 -9.87 6.44 -7.63
CA LYS A 70 -10.66 7.65 -7.92
C LYS A 70 -12.03 7.35 -8.53
N SER A 71 -12.21 6.17 -9.12
CA SER A 71 -13.41 5.78 -9.89
C SER A 71 -14.32 4.78 -9.16
N GLY A 72 -14.31 4.77 -7.82
CA GLY A 72 -15.07 3.83 -6.97
C GLY A 72 -16.06 4.47 -6.01
N PHE A 73 -16.36 5.76 -6.20
CA PHE A 73 -17.42 6.52 -5.52
C PHE A 73 -18.22 7.32 -6.55
#